data_AF-A0A6P2B2R2-F1
#
_entry.id   AF-A0A6P2B2R2-F1
#
_cell.length_a   1.000
_cell.length_b   1.000
_cell.length_c   1.000
_cell.angle_alpha   90.00
_cell.angle_beta   90.00
_cell.angle_gamma   90.00
#
_symmetry.space_group_name_H-M   'P 1'
#
loop_
_entity.id
_entity.type
_entity.pdbx_description
1 polymer ?
#
loop_
_entity_poly.entity_id
_entity_poly.type
_entity_poly.pdbx_seq_one_letter_code
_entity_poly.pdbx_strand_id
1 'polypeptide(L)'
;MWDLFFVALGAGAIAFVFFLADFENRVIKRLERLRPRNAEVAHVAQIRISHPAQPTRRWSRAILYVSNKHIVIHRRTGTETPIFYCLGHEIEGFWRPRIYQPGINSIEIHANVAGQWTILKVRLTRSRMMALVRALKYFVNDDIERSYRQRRPYIYRPPAPARLATQDIYGMWHYERAFNVYLNPASLVFLGEGDAVERVINLRHLQNIRILRSDESNVERGLVCFRVTPPDDDSLAEDVAISVDDYSAWAESIALAARRTLEEPITRKRKGKKASAPEADDRLSDEDFDAPEDAFDMALWESQAYVLGDDGELRPR
;
A
#
# COMPACT_ATOMS: atom_id res chain seq x y z
N MET A 1 59.68 2.15 3.97
CA MET A 1 58.93 1.58 5.13
C MET A 1 57.43 1.89 5.08
N TRP A 2 56.98 2.92 4.35
CA TRP A 2 55.56 3.26 4.17
C TRP A 2 54.82 2.42 3.12
N ASP A 3 55.51 1.88 2.10
CA ASP A 3 54.88 1.08 1.03
C ASP A 3 54.37 -0.29 1.47
N LEU A 4 54.98 -0.90 2.49
CA LEU A 4 54.53 -2.17 3.06
C LEU A 4 53.22 -2.03 3.86
N PHE A 5 52.92 -0.83 4.38
CA PHE A 5 51.71 -0.58 5.16
C PHE A 5 50.46 -0.45 4.27
N PHE A 6 50.59 0.12 3.07
CA PHE A 6 49.47 0.26 2.12
C PHE A 6 49.09 -1.07 1.45
N VAL A 7 50.06 -1.96 1.19
CA VAL A 7 49.79 -3.29 0.62
C VAL A 7 49.04 -4.19 1.62
N ALA A 8 49.39 -4.13 2.91
CA ALA A 8 48.71 -4.88 3.96
C ALA A 8 47.26 -4.41 4.20
N LEU A 9 47.02 -3.09 4.16
CA LEU A 9 45.66 -2.51 4.22
C LEU A 9 44.81 -2.87 3.00
N GLY A 10 45.39 -2.86 1.80
CA GLY A 10 44.70 -3.26 0.57
C GLY A 10 44.32 -4.75 0.56
N ALA A 11 45.24 -5.64 0.96
CA ALA A 11 44.97 -7.07 1.06
C ALA A 11 43.91 -7.40 2.13
N GLY A 12 43.95 -6.70 3.27
CA GLY A 12 42.94 -6.83 4.32
C GLY A 12 41.54 -6.38 3.89
N ALA A 13 41.44 -5.27 3.14
CA ALA A 13 40.17 -4.79 2.60
C ALA A 13 39.59 -5.77 1.56
N ILE A 14 40.42 -6.31 0.68
CA ILE A 14 40.00 -7.31 -0.32
C ILE A 14 39.53 -8.60 0.36
N ALA A 15 40.30 -9.13 1.32
CA ALA A 15 39.93 -10.32 2.08
C ALA A 15 38.62 -10.12 2.87
N PHE A 16 38.40 -8.93 3.43
CA PHE A 16 37.16 -8.57 4.12
C PHE A 16 35.95 -8.53 3.17
N VAL A 17 36.12 -8.00 1.95
CA VAL A 17 35.06 -8.02 0.91
C VAL A 17 34.73 -9.46 0.49
N PHE A 18 35.73 -10.32 0.30
CA PHE A 18 35.49 -11.74 0.00
C PHE A 18 34.82 -12.48 1.16
N PHE A 19 35.23 -12.21 2.40
CA PHE A 19 34.59 -12.78 3.58
C PHE A 19 33.12 -12.34 3.71
N LEU A 20 32.82 -11.06 3.44
CA LEU A 20 31.45 -10.54 3.38
C LEU A 20 30.63 -11.23 2.28
N ALA A 21 31.19 -11.36 1.07
CA ALA A 21 30.51 -12.01 -0.03
C ALA A 21 30.24 -13.50 0.24
N ASP A 22 31.19 -14.21 0.84
CA ASP A 22 31.02 -15.63 1.20
C ASP A 22 30.03 -15.80 2.36
N PHE A 23 30.10 -14.94 3.38
CA PHE A 23 29.11 -14.91 4.46
C PHE A 23 27.70 -14.66 3.91
N GLU A 24 27.54 -13.69 3.01
CA GLU A 24 26.27 -13.40 2.35
C GLU A 24 25.76 -14.60 1.55
N ASN A 25 26.62 -15.29 0.80
CA ASN A 25 26.25 -16.49 0.06
C ASN A 25 25.85 -17.66 0.97
N ARG A 26 26.52 -17.85 2.11
CA ARG A 26 26.15 -18.87 3.09
C ARG A 26 24.79 -18.59 3.72
N VAL A 27 24.51 -17.33 4.06
CA VAL A 27 23.20 -16.94 4.62
C VAL A 27 22.10 -17.10 3.58
N ILE A 28 22.34 -16.70 2.32
CA ILE A 28 21.40 -16.93 1.22
C ILE A 28 21.13 -18.43 1.05
N LYS A 29 22.16 -19.28 0.96
CA LYS A 29 22.00 -20.74 0.86
C LYS A 29 21.25 -21.35 2.05
N ARG A 30 21.44 -20.82 3.26
CA ARG A 30 20.68 -21.25 4.44
C ARG A 30 19.19 -20.87 4.31
N LEU A 31 18.91 -19.63 3.93
CA LEU A 31 17.54 -19.13 3.75
C LEU A 31 16.86 -19.76 2.52
N GLU A 32 17.60 -20.19 1.50
CA GLU A 32 17.08 -20.98 0.38
C GLU A 32 16.45 -22.30 0.83
N ARG A 33 16.92 -22.89 1.94
CA ARG A 33 16.27 -24.08 2.54
C ARG A 33 14.90 -23.75 3.13
N LEU A 34 14.68 -22.50 3.52
CA LEU A 34 13.40 -21.99 4.03
C LEU A 34 12.50 -21.48 2.90
N ARG A 35 12.96 -21.50 1.64
CA ARG A 35 12.15 -21.11 0.50
C ARG A 35 10.89 -21.99 0.46
N PRO A 36 9.69 -21.39 0.46
CA PRO A 36 8.46 -22.16 0.25
C PRO A 36 8.55 -22.94 -1.07
N ARG A 37 8.11 -24.21 -1.08
CA ARG A 37 8.21 -25.11 -2.25
C ARG A 37 7.64 -24.52 -3.54
N ASN A 38 6.67 -23.60 -3.42
CA ASN A 38 5.98 -22.95 -4.54
C ASN A 38 6.29 -21.45 -4.64
N ALA A 39 7.43 -21.00 -4.12
CA ALA A 39 7.82 -19.60 -4.23
C ALA A 39 8.21 -19.28 -5.68
N GLU A 40 7.39 -18.47 -6.35
CA GLU A 40 7.61 -17.97 -7.71
C GLU A 40 8.69 -16.89 -7.74
N VAL A 41 8.78 -16.10 -6.67
CA VAL A 41 9.70 -14.98 -6.55
C VAL A 41 10.58 -15.16 -5.32
N ALA A 42 11.89 -15.01 -5.49
CA ALA A 42 12.88 -14.98 -4.41
C ALA A 42 13.91 -13.88 -4.69
N HIS A 43 13.83 -12.77 -3.94
CA HIS A 43 14.66 -11.59 -4.19
C HIS A 43 15.22 -10.99 -2.91
N VAL A 44 16.46 -10.51 -2.98
CA VAL A 44 16.96 -9.55 -1.99
C VAL A 44 16.34 -8.19 -2.32
N ALA A 45 15.61 -7.63 -1.35
CA ALA A 45 14.90 -6.38 -1.48
C ALA A 45 15.27 -5.43 -0.33
N GLN A 46 15.11 -4.13 -0.55
CA GLN A 46 15.00 -3.19 0.56
C GLN A 46 13.52 -3.12 0.95
N ILE A 47 13.23 -3.31 2.22
CA ILE A 47 11.85 -3.31 2.73
C ILE A 47 11.69 -2.36 3.89
N ARG A 48 10.45 -1.92 4.11
CA ARG A 48 10.00 -1.16 5.26
C ARG A 48 8.63 -1.71 5.65
N ILE A 49 8.49 -2.15 6.90
CA ILE A 49 7.23 -2.63 7.46
C ILE A 49 6.78 -1.54 8.43
N SER A 50 5.66 -0.91 8.15
CA SER A 50 5.12 0.19 8.94
C SER A 50 3.69 -0.10 9.34
N HIS A 51 3.33 0.31 10.56
CA HIS A 51 1.95 0.37 10.99
C HIS A 51 1.49 1.84 10.92
N PRO A 52 0.24 2.13 10.55
CA PRO A 52 -0.19 3.50 10.34
C PRO A 52 -0.02 4.43 11.55
N ALA A 53 -0.28 3.96 12.78
CA ALA A 53 -0.05 4.72 14.01
C ALA A 53 1.43 4.81 14.41
N GLN A 54 2.26 3.87 13.93
CA GLN A 54 3.70 3.82 14.22
C GLN A 54 4.51 3.68 12.93
N PRO A 55 4.58 4.75 12.12
CA PRO A 55 5.27 4.69 10.84
C PRO A 55 6.77 4.51 11.05
N THR A 56 7.30 3.37 10.61
CA THR A 56 8.75 3.17 10.57
C THR A 56 9.35 3.91 9.39
N ARG A 57 10.47 4.61 9.60
CA ARG A 57 11.21 5.30 8.53
C ARG A 57 12.39 4.51 7.97
N ARG A 58 12.82 3.47 8.69
CA ARG A 58 14.06 2.75 8.40
C ARG A 58 13.84 1.66 7.35
N TRP A 59 14.59 1.76 6.26
CA TRP A 59 14.72 0.67 5.28
C TRP A 59 15.68 -0.40 5.81
N SER A 60 15.35 -1.67 5.56
CA SER A 60 16.21 -2.82 5.88
C SER A 60 16.35 -3.74 4.67
N ARG A 61 17.48 -4.45 4.55
CA ARG A 61 17.65 -5.47 3.51
C ARG A 61 17.09 -6.79 4.00
N ALA A 62 16.24 -7.41 3.20
CA ALA A 62 15.60 -8.67 3.53
C ALA A 62 15.50 -9.58 2.29
N ILE A 63 15.24 -10.86 2.52
CA ILE A 63 14.89 -11.80 1.46
C ILE A 63 13.37 -11.91 1.42
N LEU A 64 12.81 -11.55 0.27
CA LEU A 64 11.39 -11.61 -0.04
C LEU A 64 11.10 -12.88 -0.84
N TYR A 65 10.21 -13.72 -0.31
CA TYR A 65 9.61 -14.85 -1.00
C TYR A 65 8.14 -14.56 -1.28
N VAL A 66 7.71 -14.78 -2.51
CA VAL A 66 6.29 -14.74 -2.88
C VAL A 66 5.93 -16.07 -3.52
N SER A 67 4.94 -16.72 -2.94
CA SER A 67 4.30 -17.91 -3.51
C SER A 67 2.91 -17.53 -4.03
N ASN A 68 2.22 -18.51 -4.61
CA ASN A 68 0.81 -18.39 -4.99
C ASN A 68 -0.17 -18.30 -3.80
N LYS A 69 0.30 -18.29 -2.55
CA LYS A 69 -0.56 -18.25 -1.36
C LYS A 69 -0.17 -17.19 -0.34
N HIS A 70 1.10 -16.79 -0.30
CA HIS A 70 1.61 -15.94 0.76
C HIS A 70 2.89 -15.22 0.36
N ILE A 71 3.16 -14.13 1.08
CA ILE A 71 4.39 -13.38 1.11
C ILE A 71 5.13 -13.72 2.41
N VAL A 72 6.40 -14.13 2.31
CA VAL A 72 7.27 -14.32 3.47
C VAL A 72 8.51 -13.45 3.32
N ILE A 73 8.91 -12.80 4.42
CA ILE A 73 10.12 -12.00 4.46
C ILE A 73 11.00 -12.44 5.62
N HIS A 74 12.26 -12.75 5.32
CA HIS A 74 13.28 -13.04 6.32
C HIS A 74 14.33 -11.94 6.38
N ARG A 75 14.83 -11.64 7.59
CA ARG A 75 16.00 -10.76 7.71
C ARG A 75 17.17 -11.41 7.01
N ARG A 76 17.93 -10.59 6.29
CA ARG A 76 19.18 -11.02 5.68
C ARG A 76 20.24 -11.46 6.70
N THR A 77 20.08 -11.11 7.98
CA THR A 77 20.97 -11.54 9.06
C THR A 77 20.81 -13.02 9.44
N GLY A 78 19.89 -13.76 8.81
CA GLY A 78 19.83 -15.22 8.91
C GLY A 78 18.95 -15.77 10.04
N THR A 79 17.96 -15.01 10.51
CA THR A 79 16.94 -15.54 11.42
C THR A 79 15.94 -16.42 10.66
N GLU A 80 15.66 -17.61 11.18
CA GLU A 80 14.69 -18.53 10.56
C GLU A 80 13.26 -18.03 10.71
N THR A 81 12.97 -17.30 11.80
CA THR A 81 11.68 -16.63 11.99
C THR A 81 11.49 -15.51 10.95
N PRO A 82 10.37 -15.51 10.20
CA PRO A 82 10.06 -14.42 9.30
C PRO A 82 9.76 -13.14 10.08
N ILE A 83 10.15 -12.00 9.53
CA ILE A 83 9.79 -10.69 10.06
C ILE A 83 8.46 -10.17 9.50
N PHE A 84 7.97 -10.82 8.45
CA PHE A 84 6.66 -10.57 7.87
C PHE A 84 6.19 -11.85 7.21
N TYR A 85 4.94 -12.21 7.49
CA TYR A 85 4.25 -13.32 6.88
C TYR A 85 2.82 -12.85 6.62
N CYS A 86 2.37 -12.95 5.38
CA CYS A 86 1.05 -12.47 4.96
C CYS A 86 0.46 -13.45 3.95
N LEU A 87 -0.74 -13.92 4.24
CA LEU A 87 -1.55 -14.75 3.35
C LEU A 87 -2.20 -13.88 2.27
N GLY A 88 -2.53 -14.49 1.14
CA GLY A 88 -3.17 -13.79 0.02
C GLY A 88 -4.46 -13.06 0.37
N HIS A 89 -5.31 -13.69 1.19
CA HIS A 89 -6.58 -13.12 1.64
C HIS A 89 -6.41 -12.02 2.69
N GLU A 90 -5.22 -11.86 3.27
CA GLU A 90 -4.91 -10.75 4.18
C GLU A 90 -4.47 -9.51 3.40
N ILE A 91 -4.16 -9.63 2.10
CA ILE A 91 -3.81 -8.47 1.27
C ILE A 91 -5.08 -7.72 0.93
N GLU A 92 -5.07 -6.42 1.20
CA GLU A 92 -6.21 -5.50 1.02
C GLU A 92 -5.95 -4.54 -0.14
N GLY A 93 -4.70 -4.46 -0.61
CA GLY A 93 -4.34 -3.69 -1.79
C GLY A 93 -2.84 -3.59 -1.99
N PHE A 94 -2.44 -3.24 -3.21
CA PHE A 94 -1.08 -2.82 -3.48
C PHE A 94 -1.06 -1.71 -4.51
N TRP A 95 -0.14 -0.76 -4.36
CA TRP A 95 -0.07 0.44 -5.18
C TRP A 95 1.38 0.81 -5.50
N ARG A 96 1.59 1.39 -6.69
CA ARG A 96 2.88 1.93 -7.10
C ARG A 96 2.74 3.43 -7.36
N PRO A 97 3.69 4.27 -6.88
CA PRO A 97 3.56 5.73 -6.98
C PRO A 97 3.70 6.25 -8.41
N ARG A 98 4.56 5.64 -9.24
CA ARG A 98 4.81 6.06 -10.63
C ARG A 98 4.85 4.88 -11.60
N ILE A 99 5.13 5.18 -12.87
CA ILE A 99 5.51 4.18 -13.89
C ILE A 99 6.87 3.59 -13.49
N TYR A 100 7.16 2.37 -13.95
CA TYR A 100 8.46 1.77 -13.71
C TYR A 100 9.58 2.63 -14.31
N GLN A 101 10.42 3.18 -13.44
CA GLN A 101 11.61 3.88 -13.86
C GLN A 101 12.77 2.90 -14.09
N PRO A 102 13.73 3.25 -14.96
CA PRO A 102 15.03 2.60 -14.97
C PRO A 102 15.65 2.67 -13.56
N GLY A 103 16.08 1.52 -13.02
CA GLY A 103 16.67 1.44 -11.67
C GLY A 103 15.71 0.90 -10.60
N ILE A 104 15.72 1.54 -9.43
CA ILE A 104 14.98 1.08 -8.24
C ILE A 104 13.57 1.69 -8.24
N ASN A 105 12.59 0.81 -8.11
CA ASN A 105 11.17 1.12 -8.04
C ASN A 105 10.63 0.78 -6.65
N SER A 106 9.58 1.46 -6.21
CA SER A 106 8.86 1.16 -4.97
C SER A 106 7.43 0.68 -5.23
N ILE A 107 6.94 -0.17 -4.34
CA ILE A 107 5.55 -0.59 -4.25
C ILE A 107 5.15 -0.64 -2.77
N GLU A 108 3.89 -0.34 -2.49
CA GLU A 108 3.28 -0.46 -1.17
C GLU A 108 2.25 -1.58 -1.23
N ILE A 109 2.27 -2.47 -0.24
CA ILE A 109 1.34 -3.57 -0.08
C ILE A 109 0.68 -3.36 1.27
N HIS A 110 -0.63 -3.25 1.27
CA HIS A 110 -1.45 -3.03 2.45
C HIS A 110 -2.14 -4.34 2.78
N ALA A 111 -2.04 -4.75 4.04
CA ALA A 111 -2.54 -6.02 4.49
C ALA A 111 -3.10 -5.93 5.92
N ASN A 112 -4.15 -6.69 6.17
CA ASN A 112 -4.68 -6.99 7.49
C ASN A 112 -4.05 -8.28 8.01
N VAL A 113 -2.82 -8.19 8.52
CA VAL A 113 -2.05 -9.35 8.96
C VAL A 113 -2.42 -9.68 10.40
N ALA A 114 -3.00 -10.85 10.63
CA ALA A 114 -3.43 -11.29 11.96
C ALA A 114 -4.29 -10.26 12.72
N GLY A 115 -5.17 -9.54 12.01
CA GLY A 115 -6.05 -8.52 12.58
C GLY A 115 -5.40 -7.14 12.77
N GLN A 116 -4.17 -6.95 12.30
CA GLN A 116 -3.45 -5.66 12.38
C GLN A 116 -3.16 -5.10 11.00
N TRP A 117 -3.46 -3.82 10.82
CA TRP A 117 -3.17 -3.15 9.58
C TRP A 117 -1.66 -2.90 9.44
N THR A 118 -1.10 -3.44 8.37
CA THR A 118 0.34 -3.40 8.09
C THR A 118 0.58 -2.93 6.68
N ILE A 119 1.51 -2.00 6.52
CA ILE A 119 1.96 -1.48 5.24
C ILE A 119 3.38 -1.97 4.99
N LEU A 120 3.53 -2.88 4.03
CA LEU A 120 4.81 -3.36 3.54
C LEU A 120 5.22 -2.56 2.31
N LYS A 121 6.29 -1.78 2.43
CA LYS A 121 6.92 -1.10 1.30
C LYS A 121 8.14 -1.87 0.83
N VAL A 122 8.25 -2.05 -0.47
CA VAL A 122 9.30 -2.85 -1.11
C VAL A 122 9.98 -2.03 -2.19
N ARG A 123 11.32 -2.03 -2.19
CA ARG A 123 12.17 -1.43 -3.22
C ARG A 123 12.93 -2.52 -3.98
N LEU A 124 12.72 -2.56 -5.29
CA LEU A 124 13.26 -3.57 -6.21
C LEU A 124 13.69 -2.94 -7.54
N THR A 125 14.58 -3.61 -8.26
CA THR A 125 14.86 -3.23 -9.66
C THR A 125 13.63 -3.44 -10.53
N ARG A 126 13.53 -2.73 -11.66
CA ARG A 126 12.39 -2.81 -12.59
C ARG A 126 11.95 -4.25 -12.91
N SER A 127 12.87 -5.11 -13.36
CA SER A 127 12.53 -6.50 -13.73
C SER A 127 11.97 -7.31 -12.56
N ARG A 128 12.55 -7.15 -11.36
CA ARG A 128 12.10 -7.81 -10.13
C ARG A 128 10.76 -7.26 -9.64
N MET A 129 10.53 -5.96 -9.80
CA MET A 129 9.26 -5.34 -9.46
C MET A 129 8.14 -5.84 -10.37
N MET A 130 8.40 -5.97 -11.68
CA MET A 130 7.43 -6.55 -12.62
C MET A 130 7.09 -8.01 -12.26
N ALA A 131 8.10 -8.81 -11.89
CA ALA A 131 7.88 -10.18 -11.43
C ALA A 131 7.04 -10.22 -10.15
N LEU A 132 7.32 -9.34 -9.18
CA LEU A 132 6.54 -9.20 -7.95
C LEU A 132 5.07 -8.87 -8.24
N VAL A 133 4.80 -7.84 -9.07
CA VAL A 133 3.42 -7.45 -9.39
C VAL A 133 2.67 -8.57 -10.12
N ARG A 134 3.33 -9.31 -11.01
CA ARG A 134 2.71 -10.48 -11.66
C ARG A 134 2.35 -11.57 -10.65
N ALA A 135 3.25 -11.88 -9.73
CA ALA A 135 2.98 -12.84 -8.67
C ALA A 135 1.82 -12.38 -7.78
N LEU A 136 1.79 -11.11 -7.35
CA LEU A 136 0.70 -10.56 -6.52
C LEU A 136 -0.66 -10.72 -7.22
N LYS A 137 -0.75 -10.34 -8.49
CA LYS A 137 -1.99 -10.44 -9.29
C LYS A 137 -2.55 -11.87 -9.39
N TYR A 138 -1.70 -12.89 -9.24
CA TYR A 138 -2.14 -14.27 -9.37
C TYR A 138 -2.93 -14.77 -8.15
N PHE A 139 -2.77 -14.15 -6.97
CA PHE A 139 -3.39 -14.66 -5.75
C PHE A 139 -4.13 -13.61 -4.91
N VAL A 140 -4.19 -12.34 -5.34
CA VAL A 140 -5.17 -11.37 -4.83
C VAL A 140 -6.52 -11.55 -5.53
N ASN A 141 -7.60 -11.04 -4.92
CA ASN A 141 -8.91 -11.03 -5.56
C ASN A 141 -8.97 -10.03 -6.74
N ASP A 142 -9.97 -10.23 -7.61
CA ASP A 142 -10.18 -9.37 -8.79
C ASP A 142 -10.42 -7.91 -8.42
N ASP A 143 -11.01 -7.63 -7.25
CA ASP A 143 -11.27 -6.27 -6.77
C ASP A 143 -9.98 -5.50 -6.46
N ILE A 144 -8.99 -6.16 -5.87
CA ILE A 144 -7.67 -5.59 -5.61
C ILE A 144 -6.95 -5.34 -6.92
N GLU A 145 -6.99 -6.29 -7.86
CA GLU A 145 -6.39 -6.06 -9.17
C GLU A 145 -7.09 -4.90 -9.91
N ARG A 146 -8.42 -4.85 -9.86
CA ARG A 146 -9.22 -3.76 -10.44
C ARG A 146 -8.80 -2.42 -9.86
N SER A 147 -8.69 -2.35 -8.54
CA SER A 147 -8.27 -1.16 -7.80
C SER A 147 -6.85 -0.73 -8.14
N TYR A 148 -5.95 -1.68 -8.32
CA TYR A 148 -4.60 -1.41 -8.81
C TYR A 148 -4.58 -0.80 -10.22
N ARG A 149 -5.51 -1.21 -11.10
CA ARG A 149 -5.63 -0.74 -12.49
C ARG A 149 -6.39 0.59 -12.65
N GLN A 150 -6.90 1.17 -11.57
CA GLN A 150 -7.60 2.47 -11.61
C GLN A 150 -6.74 3.62 -12.14
N ARG A 151 -7.41 4.70 -12.54
CA ARG A 151 -6.77 5.95 -12.95
C ARG A 151 -5.99 6.58 -11.79
N ARG A 152 -4.78 7.02 -12.11
CA ARG A 152 -3.87 7.73 -11.20
C ARG A 152 -4.15 9.23 -11.21
N PRO A 153 -3.79 9.96 -10.14
CA PRO A 153 -3.10 9.52 -8.92
C PRO A 153 -4.01 8.72 -7.98
N TYR A 154 -3.52 7.78 -7.18
CA TYR A 154 -4.41 7.09 -6.24
C TYR A 154 -4.84 8.02 -5.09
N ILE A 155 -6.08 7.90 -4.60
CA ILE A 155 -6.57 8.71 -3.47
C ILE A 155 -6.22 8.03 -2.16
N TYR A 156 -5.58 8.77 -1.26
CA TYR A 156 -5.07 8.27 0.00
C TYR A 156 -5.23 9.33 1.09
N ARG A 157 -5.56 8.92 2.31
CA ARG A 157 -5.45 9.76 3.51
C ARG A 157 -4.72 8.98 4.60
N PRO A 158 -3.76 9.61 5.30
CA PRO A 158 -3.13 8.96 6.45
C PRO A 158 -4.17 8.75 7.55
N PRO A 159 -3.88 7.91 8.56
CA PRO A 159 -4.76 7.76 9.70
C PRO A 159 -5.06 9.11 10.34
N ALA A 160 -6.35 9.36 10.58
CA ALA A 160 -6.80 10.51 11.36
C ALA A 160 -7.70 10.04 12.50
N PRO A 161 -7.62 10.68 13.68
CA PRO A 161 -8.54 10.39 14.78
C PRO A 161 -10.00 10.63 14.36
N ALA A 162 -10.85 9.65 14.64
CA ALA A 162 -12.27 9.68 14.35
C ALA A 162 -13.10 9.07 15.49
N ARG A 163 -14.40 9.31 15.45
CA ARG A 163 -15.39 8.67 16.33
C ARG A 163 -16.60 8.23 15.52
N LEU A 164 -17.17 7.08 15.87
CA LEU A 164 -18.44 6.65 15.27
C LEU A 164 -19.53 7.52 15.86
N ALA A 165 -20.44 7.99 15.00
CA ALA A 165 -21.56 8.81 15.39
C ALA A 165 -22.86 8.05 15.07
N THR A 166 -23.75 7.95 16.05
CA THR A 166 -25.08 7.37 15.89
C THR A 166 -26.13 8.41 16.25
N GLN A 167 -27.24 8.42 15.51
CA GLN A 167 -28.34 9.33 15.77
C GLN A 167 -29.43 8.58 16.55
N ASP A 168 -29.89 9.15 17.66
CA ASP A 168 -31.00 8.57 18.43
C ASP A 168 -32.37 8.92 17.84
N ILE A 169 -33.43 8.39 18.47
CA ILE A 169 -34.83 8.60 18.04
C ILE A 169 -35.29 10.07 18.10
N TYR A 170 -34.56 10.93 18.82
CA TYR A 170 -34.86 12.35 18.94
C TYR A 170 -34.01 13.20 17.99
N GLY A 171 -33.16 12.56 17.17
CA GLY A 171 -32.28 13.24 16.23
C GLY A 171 -30.96 13.71 16.83
N MET A 172 -30.66 13.36 18.09
CA MET A 172 -29.41 13.76 18.75
C MET A 172 -28.27 12.80 18.40
N TRP A 173 -27.08 13.36 18.19
CA TRP A 173 -25.89 12.59 17.86
C TRP A 173 -25.14 12.14 19.11
N HIS A 174 -24.81 10.85 19.16
CA HIS A 174 -23.98 10.23 20.19
C HIS A 174 -22.67 9.75 19.59
N TYR A 175 -21.58 9.93 20.33
CA TYR A 175 -20.24 9.52 19.91
C TYR A 175 -19.78 8.30 20.66
N GLU A 176 -19.38 7.28 19.92
CA GLU A 176 -18.78 6.08 20.50
C GLU A 176 -17.29 6.28 20.77
N ARG A 177 -16.58 5.16 20.98
CA ARG A 177 -15.14 5.13 21.22
C ARG A 177 -14.37 5.81 20.08
N ALA A 178 -13.24 6.40 20.45
CA ALA A 178 -12.29 6.92 19.48
C ALA A 178 -11.58 5.77 18.75
N PHE A 179 -11.35 5.98 17.45
CA PHE A 179 -10.54 5.12 16.59
C PHE A 179 -9.79 6.01 15.58
N ASN A 180 -8.98 5.41 14.70
CA ASN A 180 -8.38 6.10 13.57
C ASN A 180 -9.03 5.65 12.26
N VAL A 181 -9.43 6.60 11.42
CA VAL A 181 -9.91 6.32 10.06
C VAL A 181 -8.75 6.46 9.08
N TYR A 182 -8.63 5.51 8.16
CA TYR A 182 -7.57 5.44 7.19
C TYR A 182 -8.16 5.17 5.80
N LEU A 183 -7.84 6.01 4.80
CA LEU A 183 -8.35 5.86 3.44
C LEU A 183 -7.23 5.37 2.53
N ASN A 184 -7.46 4.22 1.92
CA ASN A 184 -6.65 3.74 0.82
C ASN A 184 -7.50 3.70 -0.48
N PRO A 185 -6.89 3.42 -1.64
CA PRO A 185 -7.60 3.49 -2.93
C PRO A 185 -8.72 2.47 -3.14
N ALA A 186 -8.77 1.40 -2.33
CA ALA A 186 -9.78 0.35 -2.42
C ALA A 186 -10.76 0.35 -1.23
N SER A 187 -10.32 0.80 -0.05
CA SER A 187 -11.06 0.64 1.20
C SER A 187 -10.91 1.84 2.14
N LEU A 188 -11.97 2.10 2.90
CA LEU A 188 -11.97 2.89 4.12
C LEU A 188 -11.80 1.94 5.31
N VAL A 189 -10.79 2.17 6.13
CA VAL A 189 -10.41 1.26 7.23
C VAL A 189 -10.57 1.97 8.56
N PHE A 190 -11.23 1.30 9.51
CA PHE A 190 -11.35 1.75 10.90
C PHE A 190 -10.33 0.98 11.74
N LEU A 191 -9.45 1.71 12.39
CA LEU A 191 -8.31 1.20 13.13
C LEU A 191 -8.47 1.55 14.61
N GLY A 192 -8.54 0.53 15.45
CA GLY A 192 -8.54 0.67 16.90
C GLY A 192 -7.15 0.94 17.46
N GLU A 193 -6.97 0.62 18.74
CA GLU A 193 -5.69 0.74 19.41
C GLU A 193 -4.62 -0.18 18.77
N GLY A 194 -3.41 0.34 18.59
CA GLY A 194 -2.30 -0.43 18.02
C GLY A 194 -2.52 -0.86 16.56
N ASP A 195 -3.31 -0.11 15.80
CA ASP A 195 -3.67 -0.42 14.39
C ASP A 195 -4.45 -1.74 14.23
N ALA A 196 -5.15 -2.18 15.27
CA ALA A 196 -6.08 -3.29 15.18
C ALA A 196 -7.22 -2.96 14.21
N VAL A 197 -7.50 -3.84 13.25
CA VAL A 197 -8.56 -3.62 12.26
C VAL A 197 -9.91 -3.90 12.89
N GLU A 198 -10.72 -2.85 13.06
CA GLU A 198 -12.09 -2.97 13.56
C GLU A 198 -13.07 -3.21 12.42
N ARG A 199 -12.86 -2.53 11.29
CA ARG A 199 -13.71 -2.63 10.11
C ARG A 199 -12.95 -2.25 8.85
N VAL A 200 -13.19 -3.00 7.76
CA VAL A 200 -12.75 -2.64 6.41
C VAL A 200 -14.00 -2.46 5.56
N ILE A 201 -14.17 -1.28 4.98
CA ILE A 201 -15.29 -0.97 4.09
C ILE A 201 -14.73 -0.79 2.68
N ASN A 202 -15.10 -1.67 1.75
CA ASN A 202 -14.71 -1.52 0.36
C ASN A 202 -15.41 -0.28 -0.22
N LEU A 203 -14.64 0.61 -0.84
CA LEU A 203 -15.16 1.88 -1.36
C LEU A 203 -16.19 1.70 -2.47
N ARG A 204 -16.21 0.54 -3.16
CA ARG A 204 -17.23 0.23 -4.17
C ARG A 204 -18.65 0.10 -3.56
N HIS A 205 -18.71 -0.16 -2.25
CA HIS A 205 -19.95 -0.32 -1.49
C HIS A 205 -20.42 0.98 -0.86
N LEU A 206 -19.64 2.06 -0.96
CA LEU A 206 -20.01 3.36 -0.41
C LEU A 206 -20.94 4.12 -1.36
N GLN A 207 -22.04 4.60 -0.82
CA GLN A 207 -23.06 5.41 -1.49
C GLN A 207 -23.43 6.60 -0.61
N ASN A 208 -24.14 7.59 -1.18
CA ASN A 208 -24.73 8.71 -0.45
C ASN A 208 -23.77 9.44 0.53
N ILE A 209 -22.51 9.65 0.10
CA ILE A 209 -21.52 10.35 0.91
C ILE A 209 -21.94 11.81 1.05
N ARG A 210 -22.18 12.25 2.28
CA ARG A 210 -22.66 13.59 2.62
C ARG A 210 -21.93 14.13 3.84
N ILE A 211 -21.95 15.44 3.97
CA ILE A 211 -21.38 16.17 5.09
C ILE A 211 -22.55 16.72 5.92
N LEU A 212 -22.48 16.60 7.24
CA LEU A 212 -23.32 17.38 8.16
C LEU A 212 -22.43 18.34 8.93
N ARG A 213 -22.78 19.63 8.88
CA ARG A 213 -21.98 20.68 9.49
C ARG A 213 -22.25 20.77 10.99
N SER A 214 -21.24 21.26 11.72
CA SER A 214 -21.22 21.43 13.17
C SER A 214 -22.46 22.14 13.74
N ASP A 215 -22.94 23.16 13.03
CA ASP A 215 -24.11 23.99 13.36
C ASP A 215 -25.44 23.24 13.22
N GLU A 216 -25.53 22.31 12.26
CA GLU A 216 -26.69 21.44 12.07
C GLU A 216 -26.67 20.23 13.02
N SER A 217 -25.49 19.83 13.51
CA SER A 217 -25.32 18.61 14.29
C SER A 217 -25.15 18.83 15.81
N ASN A 218 -24.96 20.07 16.29
CA ASN A 218 -24.52 20.39 17.67
C ASN A 218 -23.16 19.75 18.05
N VAL A 219 -22.18 19.76 17.13
CA VAL A 219 -20.93 18.98 17.29
C VAL A 219 -19.72 19.87 17.09
N GLU A 220 -18.67 19.73 17.91
CA GLU A 220 -17.42 20.48 17.76
C GLU A 220 -16.67 20.18 16.43
N ARG A 221 -17.01 19.07 15.75
CA ARG A 221 -16.41 18.58 14.51
C ARG A 221 -17.53 18.12 13.57
N GLY A 222 -17.50 18.52 12.29
CA GLY A 222 -18.49 18.06 11.33
C GLY A 222 -18.50 16.54 11.16
N LEU A 223 -19.59 16.00 10.61
CA LEU A 223 -19.77 14.58 10.35
C LEU A 223 -19.63 14.28 8.86
N VAL A 224 -19.02 13.14 8.58
CA VAL A 224 -19.05 12.50 7.26
C VAL A 224 -19.99 11.31 7.37
N CYS A 225 -21.10 11.34 6.63
CA CYS A 225 -22.07 10.26 6.59
C CYS A 225 -22.01 9.57 5.23
N PHE A 226 -22.23 8.25 5.21
CA PHE A 226 -22.30 7.47 3.99
C PHE A 226 -23.11 6.20 4.24
N ARG A 227 -23.67 5.67 3.16
CA ARG A 227 -24.39 4.39 3.17
C ARG A 227 -23.45 3.30 2.67
N VAL A 228 -23.34 2.22 3.42
CA VAL A 228 -22.60 1.01 3.03
C VAL A 228 -23.61 0.00 2.50
N THR A 229 -23.52 -0.34 1.22
CA THR A 229 -24.42 -1.29 0.56
C THR A 229 -23.63 -2.54 0.15
N PRO A 230 -23.82 -3.70 0.83
CA PRO A 230 -23.16 -4.95 0.45
C PRO A 230 -23.48 -5.37 -0.99
N PRO A 231 -22.60 -6.15 -1.65
CA PRO A 231 -22.77 -6.48 -3.06
C PRO A 231 -23.94 -7.44 -3.33
N ASP A 232 -24.33 -8.23 -2.34
CA ASP A 232 -25.26 -9.34 -2.51
C ASP A 232 -26.67 -9.05 -1.95
N ASP A 233 -26.84 -7.98 -1.16
CA ASP A 233 -28.11 -7.68 -0.49
C ASP A 233 -28.24 -6.19 -0.10
N ASP A 234 -29.08 -5.46 -0.83
CA ASP A 234 -29.40 -4.05 -0.56
C ASP A 234 -30.17 -3.86 0.76
N SER A 235 -30.83 -4.91 1.28
CA SER A 235 -31.58 -4.84 2.55
C SER A 235 -30.66 -4.78 3.76
N LEU A 236 -29.39 -5.15 3.60
CA LEU A 236 -28.35 -5.04 4.62
C LEU A 236 -27.61 -3.69 4.57
N ALA A 237 -28.12 -2.72 3.81
CA ALA A 237 -27.49 -1.43 3.72
C ALA A 237 -27.55 -0.68 5.05
N GLU A 238 -26.42 -0.11 5.42
CA GLU A 238 -26.19 0.53 6.71
C GLU A 238 -25.80 1.99 6.51
N ASP A 239 -26.44 2.91 7.24
CA ASP A 239 -26.00 4.30 7.30
C ASP A 239 -24.95 4.46 8.40
N VAL A 240 -23.76 4.91 8.01
CA VAL A 240 -22.60 5.12 8.89
C VAL A 240 -22.30 6.61 8.95
N ALA A 241 -22.02 7.12 10.14
CA ALA A 241 -21.50 8.47 10.32
C ALA A 241 -20.23 8.46 11.15
N ILE A 242 -19.23 9.22 10.72
CA ILE A 242 -17.98 9.40 11.45
C ILE A 242 -17.73 10.88 11.69
N SER A 243 -17.30 11.22 12.90
CA SER A 243 -16.73 12.53 13.20
C SER A 243 -15.22 12.46 12.98
N VAL A 244 -14.67 13.38 12.20
CA VAL A 244 -13.24 13.46 11.89
C VAL A 244 -12.85 14.93 11.71
N ASP A 245 -11.60 15.27 12.05
CA ASP A 245 -11.05 16.59 11.73
C ASP A 245 -10.97 16.77 10.21
N ASP A 246 -11.08 18.00 9.71
CA ASP A 246 -11.15 18.32 8.27
C ASP A 246 -12.21 17.50 7.51
N TYR A 247 -13.38 17.29 8.12
CA TYR A 247 -14.48 16.47 7.61
C TYR A 247 -14.85 16.76 6.15
N SER A 248 -14.79 18.01 5.70
CA SER A 248 -15.03 18.38 4.29
C SER A 248 -14.02 17.69 3.35
N ALA A 249 -12.73 17.84 3.66
CA ALA A 249 -11.65 17.29 2.86
C ALA A 249 -11.66 15.75 2.90
N TRP A 250 -12.04 15.15 4.02
CA TRP A 250 -12.25 13.71 4.14
C TRP A 250 -13.41 13.21 3.29
N ALA A 251 -14.59 13.84 3.37
CA ALA A 251 -15.75 13.48 2.56
C ALA A 251 -15.47 13.58 1.06
N GLU A 252 -14.81 14.64 0.61
CA GLU A 252 -14.38 14.80 -0.78
C GLU A 252 -13.42 13.70 -1.22
N SER A 253 -12.44 13.35 -0.37
CA SER A 253 -11.49 12.28 -0.67
C SER A 253 -12.17 10.91 -0.75
N ILE A 254 -13.08 10.62 0.18
CA ILE A 254 -13.86 9.35 0.17
C ILE A 254 -14.74 9.31 -1.09
N ALA A 255 -15.45 10.39 -1.41
CA ALA A 255 -16.30 10.47 -2.60
C ALA A 255 -15.51 10.30 -3.89
N LEU A 256 -14.35 10.96 -4.00
CA LEU A 256 -13.48 10.84 -5.16
C LEU A 256 -12.90 9.43 -5.30
N ALA A 257 -12.48 8.82 -4.19
CA ALA A 257 -11.95 7.46 -4.16
C ALA A 257 -13.03 6.43 -4.53
N ALA A 258 -14.22 6.52 -3.92
CA ALA A 258 -15.36 5.65 -4.22
C ALA A 258 -15.83 5.78 -5.67
N ARG A 259 -15.92 7.02 -6.21
CA ARG A 259 -16.26 7.22 -7.63
C ARG A 259 -15.27 6.50 -8.56
N ARG A 260 -13.97 6.54 -8.24
CA ARG A 260 -12.93 5.89 -9.05
C ARG A 260 -12.94 4.37 -8.97
N THR A 261 -13.49 3.78 -7.91
CA THR A 261 -13.63 2.31 -7.85
C THR A 261 -14.73 1.81 -8.78
N LEU A 262 -15.74 2.64 -9.04
CA LEU A 262 -16.84 2.35 -9.97
C LEU A 262 -16.44 2.56 -11.44
N GLU A 263 -15.44 3.40 -11.73
CA GLU A 263 -14.92 3.58 -13.08
C GLU A 263 -14.44 2.23 -13.67
N GLU A 264 -14.68 2.01 -14.96
CA GLU A 264 -14.13 0.84 -15.64
C GLU A 264 -12.60 0.93 -15.64
N PRO A 265 -11.90 -0.18 -15.33
CA PRO A 265 -10.46 -0.23 -15.47
C PRO A 265 -10.09 0.11 -16.90
N ILE A 266 -8.99 0.84 -17.09
CA ILE A 266 -8.52 1.16 -18.43
C ILE A 266 -8.14 -0.14 -19.15
N THR A 267 -9.06 -0.69 -19.93
CA THR A 267 -8.83 -1.83 -20.82
C THR A 267 -8.38 -1.25 -22.16
N ARG A 268 -7.06 -1.21 -22.41
CA ARG A 268 -6.58 -0.84 -23.75
C ARG A 268 -7.05 -1.90 -24.74
N LYS A 269 -7.83 -1.51 -25.76
CA LYS A 269 -7.97 -2.30 -26.98
C LYS A 269 -6.57 -2.53 -27.54
N ARG A 270 -6.15 -3.80 -27.63
CA ARG A 270 -4.89 -4.17 -28.28
C ARG A 270 -4.91 -3.59 -29.69
N LYS A 271 -3.98 -2.67 -29.99
CA LYS A 271 -3.71 -2.26 -31.36
C LYS A 271 -3.25 -3.54 -32.07
N GLY A 272 -4.02 -4.01 -33.05
CA GLY A 272 -3.78 -5.28 -33.73
C GLY A 272 -2.35 -5.35 -34.25
N LYS A 273 -1.54 -6.22 -33.67
CA LYS A 273 -0.20 -6.53 -34.16
C LYS A 273 -0.42 -7.30 -35.46
N LYS A 274 -0.11 -6.68 -36.62
CA LYS A 274 -0.04 -7.37 -37.91
C LYS A 274 0.87 -8.59 -37.71
N ALA A 275 0.33 -9.77 -38.01
CA ALA A 275 1.03 -11.03 -37.88
C ALA A 275 2.23 -11.06 -38.84
N SER A 276 3.45 -10.98 -38.29
CA SER A 276 4.66 -11.40 -38.99
C SER A 276 5.63 -12.01 -37.98
N ALA A 277 5.73 -13.34 -38.05
CA ALA A 277 6.75 -14.27 -37.55
C ALA A 277 6.94 -14.46 -36.03
N PRO A 278 7.28 -15.70 -35.59
CA PRO A 278 7.33 -16.09 -34.19
C PRO A 278 8.79 -16.05 -33.70
N GLU A 279 9.16 -15.00 -32.98
CA GLU A 279 10.35 -15.04 -32.11
C GLU A 279 9.99 -14.48 -30.74
N ALA A 280 10.46 -15.21 -29.74
CA ALA A 280 10.19 -15.04 -28.34
C ALA A 280 10.67 -13.67 -27.82
N ASP A 281 9.74 -12.81 -27.40
CA ASP A 281 9.95 -11.92 -26.26
C ASP A 281 8.59 -11.34 -25.82
N ASP A 282 8.03 -11.91 -24.76
CA ASP A 282 6.78 -11.45 -24.12
C ASP A 282 7.05 -10.20 -23.25
N ARG A 283 7.60 -9.17 -23.90
CA ARG A 283 7.75 -7.82 -23.35
C ARG A 283 6.36 -7.17 -23.27
N LEU A 284 5.62 -7.52 -22.24
CA LEU A 284 4.57 -6.66 -21.69
C LEU A 284 5.24 -5.36 -21.23
N SER A 285 5.40 -4.42 -22.15
CA SER A 285 5.83 -3.06 -21.85
C SER A 285 4.66 -2.32 -21.20
N ASP A 286 4.72 -2.22 -19.87
CA ASP A 286 4.01 -1.21 -19.07
C ASP A 286 4.49 0.24 -19.40
N GLU A 287 5.21 0.42 -20.51
CA GLU A 287 5.74 1.69 -21.02
C GLU A 287 4.67 2.34 -21.90
N ASP A 288 4.66 3.68 -21.94
CA ASP A 288 3.72 4.54 -22.65
C ASP A 288 2.42 4.85 -21.89
N PHE A 289 2.57 5.22 -20.62
CA PHE A 289 1.70 6.21 -20.00
C PHE A 289 2.46 7.54 -20.01
N ASP A 290 2.05 8.50 -20.83
CA ASP A 290 2.43 9.89 -20.59
C ASP A 290 1.76 10.30 -19.29
N ALA A 291 2.53 10.26 -18.19
CA ALA A 291 2.05 10.74 -16.93
C ALA A 291 1.78 12.24 -17.10
N PRO A 292 0.59 12.77 -16.74
CA PRO A 292 0.44 14.21 -16.59
C PRO A 292 1.54 14.70 -15.63
N GLU A 293 2.08 15.89 -15.85
CA GLU A 293 3.16 16.48 -15.05
C GLU A 293 2.82 16.51 -13.54
N ASP A 294 1.54 16.40 -13.20
CA ASP A 294 0.98 16.35 -11.84
C ASP A 294 0.93 14.93 -11.22
N ALA A 295 1.83 14.04 -11.64
CA ALA A 295 1.87 12.67 -11.12
C ALA A 295 2.28 12.66 -9.63
N PHE A 296 1.29 12.39 -8.76
CA PHE A 296 1.43 12.22 -7.30
C PHE A 296 2.74 11.54 -6.91
N ASP A 297 3.62 12.32 -6.31
CA ASP A 297 4.93 11.88 -5.87
C ASP A 297 4.85 11.46 -4.40
N MET A 298 4.89 10.16 -4.17
CA MET A 298 4.81 9.57 -2.83
C MET A 298 6.05 9.86 -1.98
N ALA A 299 7.20 10.13 -2.60
CA ALA A 299 8.39 10.56 -1.87
C ALA A 299 8.23 12.00 -1.38
N LEU A 300 7.63 12.86 -2.22
CA LEU A 300 7.19 14.20 -1.83
C LEU A 300 6.16 14.11 -0.69
N TRP A 301 5.19 13.20 -0.82
CA TRP A 301 4.12 13.03 0.15
C TRP A 301 4.57 12.51 1.52
N GLU A 302 5.54 11.59 1.55
CA GLU A 302 6.17 11.11 2.80
C GLU A 302 7.08 12.15 3.48
N SER A 303 7.55 13.15 2.72
CA SER A 303 8.49 14.16 3.21
C SER A 303 7.81 15.42 3.76
N GLN A 304 6.53 15.62 3.46
CA GLN A 304 5.83 16.87 3.75
C GLN A 304 4.96 16.76 5.00
N ALA A 305 5.22 17.63 5.97
CA ALA A 305 4.16 18.03 6.90
C ALA A 305 3.19 18.88 6.10
N TYR A 306 1.93 18.51 6.01
CA TYR A 306 0.95 19.30 5.26
C TYR A 306 0.42 20.44 6.12
N VAL A 307 0.15 21.58 5.49
CA VAL A 307 -0.68 22.63 6.06
C VAL A 307 -1.87 22.79 5.13
N LEU A 308 -3.06 22.87 5.71
CA LEU A 308 -4.24 23.26 4.97
C LEU A 308 -4.06 24.74 4.57
N GLY A 309 -3.99 25.02 3.28
CA GLY A 309 -3.95 26.39 2.78
C GLY A 309 -5.27 27.11 3.04
N ASP A 310 -5.26 28.44 2.98
CA ASP A 310 -6.47 29.27 3.14
C ASP A 310 -7.52 29.00 2.04
N ASP A 311 -7.13 28.32 0.96
CA ASP A 311 -7.97 27.83 -0.13
C ASP A 311 -8.59 26.45 0.14
N GLY A 312 -8.31 25.84 1.30
CA GLY A 312 -8.77 24.50 1.65
C GLY A 312 -7.99 23.38 0.95
N GLU A 313 -6.98 23.70 0.14
CA GLU A 313 -6.11 22.71 -0.48
C GLU A 313 -5.00 22.30 0.49
N LEU A 314 -4.75 20.99 0.60
CA LEU A 314 -3.62 20.48 1.35
C LEU A 314 -2.33 20.83 0.61
N ARG A 315 -1.59 21.79 1.15
CA ARG A 315 -0.31 22.21 0.59
C ARG A 315 0.83 21.56 1.36
N PRO A 316 1.95 21.22 0.69
CA PRO A 316 3.22 21.01 1.36
C PRO A 316 3.51 22.15 2.35
N ARG A 317 4.03 21.86 3.56
CA ARG A 317 4.78 22.89 4.31
C ARG A 317 5.93 23.44 3.49
#